data_AF-A0A7J7TJ35-F1
#
_entry.id   AF-A0A7J7TJ35-F1
#
_cell.length_a   1.000
_cell.length_b   1.000
_cell.length_c   1.000
_cell.angle_alpha   90.00
_cell.angle_beta   90.00
_cell.angle_gamma   90.00
#
_symmetry.space_group_name_H-M   'P 1'
#
loop_
_entity.id
_entity.type
_entity.pdbx_description
1 polymer ?
#
loop_
_entity_poly.entity_id
_entity_poly.type
_entity_poly.pdbx_seq_one_letter_code
_entity_poly.pdbx_strand_id
1 'polypeptide(L)'
;MPGQAAQGSGGGGTALHNSSEPEGAMDTECPAQAGTEQVPGQDARGQLFCVLRSRASLKQLSAWCRPSSGDSRAAQRAPGRGQQELTAEARRSLLARFPRALVWVSLSLPGKGSPEPHAMICVPAQEDLLQLRRDRLYCGPQEPKHSDPFKSQIRKQKERQTREKRRHLGRAASEDLAEADPAAGPPAPTLGLWPGPLPDVTAHCSRVLLGFVTQGDFSMAVGGGEALGFVSLTGLLDMLAGQAAAERGLVLLRPPASPQYRLARIAVEV
;
A
#
# COMPACT_ATOMS: atom_id res chain seq x y z
N MET A 1 -46.20 34.81 -38.29
CA MET A 1 -46.35 35.90 -39.28
C MET A 1 -46.42 37.22 -38.53
N PRO A 2 -45.82 38.33 -39.01
CA PRO A 2 -44.44 38.46 -39.52
C PRO A 2 -43.71 39.74 -38.98
N GLY A 3 -42.48 40.00 -39.45
CA GLY A 3 -41.64 41.18 -39.13
C GLY A 3 -40.27 40.77 -38.54
N GLN A 4 -39.12 40.65 -39.24
CA GLN A 4 -38.48 41.47 -40.30
C GLN A 4 -38.22 42.92 -39.87
N ALA A 5 -37.05 43.56 -40.08
CA ALA A 5 -35.72 43.18 -40.65
C ALA A 5 -34.60 44.00 -39.94
N ALA A 6 -33.31 44.11 -40.30
CA ALA A 6 -32.45 43.68 -41.43
C ALA A 6 -30.96 43.56 -40.94
N GLN A 7 -30.10 42.68 -41.45
CA GLN A 7 -29.13 42.80 -42.59
C GLN A 7 -27.96 43.80 -42.50
N GLY A 8 -26.78 43.34 -42.96
CA GLY A 8 -25.49 44.04 -43.13
C GLY A 8 -24.34 43.10 -42.74
N SER A 9 -23.66 42.33 -43.61
CA SER A 9 -22.91 42.66 -44.85
C SER A 9 -21.71 43.59 -44.57
N GLY A 10 -20.46 43.26 -44.93
CA GLY A 10 -19.91 42.08 -45.62
C GLY A 10 -18.40 42.23 -45.95
N GLY A 11 -17.80 41.21 -46.57
CA GLY A 11 -16.38 41.20 -47.00
C GLY A 11 -15.36 40.86 -45.89
N GLY A 12 -14.22 40.21 -46.14
CA GLY A 12 -13.65 39.67 -47.38
C GLY A 12 -12.12 39.81 -47.36
N GLY A 13 -11.36 38.73 -47.56
CA GLY A 13 -9.89 38.80 -47.58
C GLY A 13 -9.16 37.48 -47.30
N THR A 14 -8.45 36.98 -48.31
CA THR A 14 -7.58 35.78 -48.29
C THR A 14 -6.18 36.05 -47.75
N ALA A 15 -5.54 35.07 -47.09
CA ALA A 15 -4.12 34.73 -47.29
C ALA A 15 -3.76 33.36 -46.70
N LEU A 16 -2.68 32.76 -47.21
CA LEU A 16 -2.17 31.41 -46.88
C LEU A 16 -1.01 31.47 -45.86
N HIS A 17 -0.70 30.32 -45.24
CA HIS A 17 0.62 29.63 -45.29
C HIS A 17 1.18 29.11 -43.94
N ASN A 18 1.20 27.76 -43.84
CA ASN A 18 2.11 26.81 -43.16
C ASN A 18 2.77 27.06 -41.78
N SER A 19 2.88 25.93 -41.05
CA SER A 19 3.97 25.52 -40.12
C SER A 19 4.08 26.30 -38.78
N SER A 20 4.43 25.69 -37.64
CA SER A 20 5.01 24.36 -37.36
C SER A 20 4.60 23.88 -35.95
N GLU A 21 4.62 22.57 -35.70
CA GLU A 21 4.70 22.04 -34.32
C GLU A 21 6.08 22.35 -33.70
N PRO A 22 6.24 22.15 -32.37
CA PRO A 22 7.00 20.96 -32.02
C PRO A 22 6.33 20.07 -30.96
N GLU A 23 6.47 18.76 -31.16
CA GLU A 23 6.18 17.73 -30.18
C GLU A 23 7.03 17.90 -28.91
N GLY A 24 6.39 17.85 -27.75
CA GLY A 24 7.07 17.73 -26.46
C GLY A 24 7.28 16.26 -26.07
N ALA A 25 8.03 15.51 -26.88
CA ALA A 25 8.40 14.13 -26.56
C ALA A 25 9.40 14.10 -25.39
N MET A 26 8.91 13.87 -24.16
CA MET A 26 9.77 13.62 -23.01
C MET A 26 10.18 12.15 -22.96
N ASP A 27 11.16 11.80 -23.79
CA ASP A 27 11.87 10.53 -23.65
C ASP A 27 12.57 10.47 -22.29
N THR A 28 12.12 9.55 -21.45
CA THR A 28 12.86 9.16 -20.23
C THR A 28 13.30 7.72 -20.39
N GLU A 29 14.33 7.54 -21.22
CA GLU A 29 14.96 6.25 -21.46
C GLU A 29 15.61 5.75 -20.16
N CYS A 30 15.16 4.61 -19.63
CA CYS A 30 15.86 3.96 -18.53
C CYS A 30 17.16 3.35 -19.09
N PRO A 31 18.35 3.73 -18.61
CA PRO A 31 19.60 3.21 -19.15
C PRO A 31 19.68 1.69 -18.99
N ALA A 32 19.73 0.98 -20.12
CA ALA A 32 20.00 -0.44 -20.13
C ALA A 32 21.49 -0.66 -19.80
N GLN A 33 21.79 -1.16 -18.60
CA GLN A 33 23.16 -1.55 -18.29
C GLN A 33 23.50 -2.86 -19.00
N ALA A 34 24.46 -2.77 -19.92
CA ALA A 34 25.13 -3.91 -20.51
C ALA A 34 25.85 -4.75 -19.45
N GLY A 35 26.12 -6.01 -19.76
CA GLY A 35 26.51 -7.02 -18.77
C GLY A 35 27.78 -6.71 -17.99
N THR A 36 27.82 -7.17 -16.74
CA THR A 36 29.04 -7.33 -15.94
C THR A 36 28.88 -8.62 -15.12
N GLU A 37 29.99 -9.35 -14.94
CA GLU A 37 29.98 -10.72 -14.43
C GLU A 37 29.51 -10.85 -12.98
N GLN A 38 28.96 -12.02 -12.64
CA GLN A 38 28.40 -12.29 -11.31
C GLN A 38 29.50 -12.58 -10.29
N VAL A 39 29.59 -11.75 -9.24
CA VAL A 39 30.27 -12.09 -7.98
C VAL A 39 29.19 -12.27 -6.90
N PRO A 40 29.01 -13.48 -6.34
CA PRO A 40 27.99 -13.72 -5.33
C PRO A 40 28.48 -13.26 -3.95
N GLY A 41 28.02 -12.09 -3.46
CA GLY A 41 28.25 -11.74 -2.06
C GLY A 41 28.12 -10.28 -1.61
N GLN A 42 27.93 -9.30 -2.51
CA GLN A 42 27.90 -7.88 -2.11
C GLN A 42 26.68 -7.10 -2.60
N ASP A 43 25.99 -6.51 -1.61
CA ASP A 43 25.19 -5.28 -1.67
C ASP A 43 23.97 -5.14 -2.59
N ALA A 44 22.90 -5.85 -2.22
CA ALA A 44 21.51 -5.41 -2.45
C ALA A 44 21.12 -4.11 -1.67
N ARG A 45 22.10 -3.33 -1.19
CA ARG A 45 21.92 -2.15 -0.34
C ARG A 45 21.75 -0.83 -1.10
N GLY A 46 22.00 -0.80 -2.42
CA GLY A 46 21.98 0.44 -3.23
C GLY A 46 20.71 0.72 -4.04
N GLN A 47 19.86 -0.28 -4.33
CA GLN A 47 18.69 -0.06 -5.19
C GLN A 47 17.51 0.54 -4.41
N LEU A 48 17.24 1.83 -4.63
CA LEU A 48 16.03 2.51 -4.19
C LEU A 48 14.77 1.78 -4.71
N PHE A 49 13.66 1.87 -3.98
CA PHE A 49 12.36 1.44 -4.50
C PHE A 49 11.92 2.39 -5.63
N CYS A 50 11.15 1.88 -6.58
CA CYS A 50 10.54 2.71 -7.64
C CYS A 50 9.02 2.76 -7.47
N VAL A 51 8.37 3.79 -8.01
CA VAL A 51 6.90 3.88 -8.05
C VAL A 51 6.45 3.62 -9.47
N LEU A 52 5.64 2.58 -9.68
CA LEU A 52 5.16 2.22 -11.02
C LEU A 52 4.10 3.23 -11.48
N ARG A 53 4.47 4.10 -12.43
CA ARG A 53 3.59 5.13 -13.01
C ARG A 53 3.26 4.90 -14.49
N SER A 54 3.77 3.82 -15.10
CA SER A 54 3.50 3.49 -16.49
C SER A 54 2.03 3.13 -16.67
N ARG A 55 1.27 3.97 -17.38
CA ARG A 55 -0.16 3.74 -17.67
C ARG A 55 -0.43 2.42 -18.38
N ALA A 56 0.51 1.92 -19.19
CA ALA A 56 0.37 0.60 -19.82
C ALA A 56 0.38 -0.52 -18.77
N SER A 57 1.38 -0.51 -17.89
CA SER A 57 1.50 -1.50 -16.80
C SER A 57 0.37 -1.36 -15.78
N LEU A 58 -0.04 -0.13 -15.43
CA LEU A 58 -1.15 0.10 -14.51
C LEU A 58 -2.50 -0.37 -15.09
N LYS A 59 -2.75 -0.20 -16.40
CA LYS A 59 -3.94 -0.79 -17.07
C LYS A 59 -3.95 -2.31 -16.99
N GLN A 60 -2.80 -2.94 -17.21
CA GLN A 60 -2.63 -4.39 -17.12
C GLN A 60 -2.86 -4.91 -15.69
N LEU A 61 -2.26 -4.27 -14.68
CA LEU A 61 -2.50 -4.56 -13.26
C LEU A 61 -3.98 -4.34 -12.88
N SER A 62 -4.59 -3.24 -13.33
CA SER A 62 -6.01 -2.93 -13.13
C SER A 62 -6.92 -4.01 -13.73
N ALA A 63 -6.57 -4.59 -14.88
CA ALA A 63 -7.29 -5.73 -15.46
C ALA A 63 -7.15 -7.01 -14.59
N TRP A 64 -5.97 -7.26 -14.01
CA TRP A 64 -5.72 -8.42 -13.15
C TRP A 64 -6.35 -8.31 -11.76
N CYS A 65 -6.49 -7.10 -11.20
CA CYS A 65 -7.17 -6.88 -9.91
C CYS A 65 -8.70 -7.02 -9.99
N ARG A 66 -9.30 -6.94 -11.18
CA ARG A 66 -10.76 -7.08 -11.32
C ARG A 66 -11.18 -8.55 -11.16
N PRO A 67 -12.25 -8.84 -10.40
CA PRO A 67 -12.82 -10.18 -10.37
C PRO A 67 -13.47 -10.50 -11.72
N SER A 68 -13.20 -11.68 -12.26
CA SER A 68 -13.85 -12.17 -13.47
C SER A 68 -15.21 -12.76 -13.09
N SER A 69 -16.29 -12.03 -13.39
CA SER A 69 -17.66 -12.52 -13.13
C SER A 69 -17.97 -13.71 -14.04
N GLY A 70 -18.29 -14.86 -13.45
CA GLY A 70 -18.74 -16.05 -14.20
C GLY A 70 -20.12 -15.88 -14.85
N ASP A 71 -20.89 -14.84 -14.49
CA ASP A 71 -22.21 -14.57 -15.06
C ASP A 71 -22.12 -13.86 -16.42
N SER A 72 -22.51 -14.60 -17.45
CA SER A 72 -22.33 -14.30 -18.87
C SER A 72 -23.06 -13.06 -19.41
N ARG A 73 -23.82 -12.31 -18.59
CA ARG A 73 -24.69 -11.21 -19.06
C ARG A 73 -24.09 -9.81 -18.90
N ALA A 74 -23.15 -9.60 -17.97
CA ALA A 74 -22.45 -8.33 -17.82
C ALA A 74 -21.20 -8.25 -18.71
N ALA A 75 -20.40 -9.32 -18.74
CA ALA A 75 -19.21 -9.43 -19.59
C ALA A 75 -19.52 -9.33 -21.10
N GLN A 76 -20.72 -9.74 -21.54
CA GLN A 76 -21.15 -9.64 -22.93
C GLN A 76 -21.39 -8.21 -23.43
N ARG A 77 -21.52 -7.20 -22.56
CA ARG A 77 -21.81 -5.81 -22.97
C ARG A 77 -20.58 -4.99 -23.36
N ALA A 78 -19.37 -5.54 -23.24
CA ALA A 78 -18.13 -4.89 -23.65
C ALA A 78 -17.24 -5.82 -24.52
N PRO A 79 -17.67 -6.19 -25.73
CA PRO A 79 -16.78 -6.88 -26.67
C PRO A 79 -15.71 -5.89 -27.16
N GLY A 80 -14.45 -6.03 -26.73
CA GLY A 80 -13.40 -5.15 -27.28
C GLY A 80 -12.03 -5.08 -26.60
N ARG A 81 -11.78 -5.70 -25.45
CA ARG A 81 -10.42 -5.79 -24.89
C ARG A 81 -10.12 -7.21 -24.43
N GLY A 82 -9.17 -7.86 -25.10
CA GLY A 82 -8.65 -9.16 -24.69
C GLY A 82 -8.17 -9.07 -23.25
N GLN A 83 -8.83 -9.83 -22.37
CA GLN A 83 -8.55 -9.84 -20.95
C GLN A 83 -7.26 -10.64 -20.74
N GLN A 84 -6.12 -9.96 -20.84
CA GLN A 84 -4.80 -10.59 -20.75
C GLN A 84 -4.70 -11.31 -19.41
N GLU A 85 -4.62 -12.64 -19.43
CA GLU A 85 -4.57 -13.42 -18.20
C GLU A 85 -3.26 -13.15 -17.45
N LEU A 86 -3.30 -13.36 -16.13
CA LEU A 86 -2.10 -13.30 -15.28
C LEU A 86 -1.26 -14.57 -15.52
N THR A 87 -0.45 -14.56 -16.57
CA THR A 87 0.49 -15.66 -16.86
C THR A 87 1.77 -15.54 -16.03
N ALA A 88 2.43 -16.68 -15.80
CA ALA A 88 3.70 -16.70 -15.07
C ALA A 88 4.80 -15.91 -15.80
N GLU A 89 4.73 -15.86 -17.13
CA GLU A 89 5.65 -15.16 -18.03
C GLU A 89 5.44 -13.65 -17.89
N ALA A 90 4.19 -13.17 -17.94
CA ALA A 90 3.87 -11.76 -17.77
C ALA A 90 4.26 -11.27 -16.37
N ARG A 91 4.02 -12.08 -15.33
CA ARG A 91 4.48 -11.81 -13.96
C ARG A 91 6.00 -11.69 -13.88
N ARG A 92 6.74 -12.68 -14.40
CA ARG A 92 8.22 -12.68 -14.40
C ARG A 92 8.80 -11.48 -15.15
N SER A 93 8.28 -11.18 -16.34
CA SER A 93 8.71 -10.03 -17.14
C SER A 93 8.50 -8.69 -16.43
N LEU A 94 7.33 -8.51 -15.79
CA LEU A 94 7.02 -7.27 -15.07
C LEU A 94 7.89 -7.11 -13.81
N LEU A 95 8.17 -8.20 -13.08
CA LEU A 95 9.05 -8.19 -11.92
C LEU A 95 10.54 -8.01 -12.30
N ALA A 96 10.99 -8.60 -13.39
CA ALA A 96 12.35 -8.37 -13.91
C ALA A 96 12.57 -6.91 -14.33
N ARG A 97 11.53 -6.26 -14.90
CA ARG A 97 11.55 -4.83 -15.24
C ARG A 97 11.47 -3.92 -14.00
N PHE A 98 10.80 -4.37 -12.93
CA PHE A 98 10.48 -3.56 -11.76
C PHE A 98 10.66 -4.34 -10.44
N PRO A 99 11.90 -4.68 -10.02
CA PRO A 99 12.15 -5.63 -8.93
C PRO A 99 11.77 -5.11 -7.53
N ARG A 100 11.69 -3.79 -7.34
CA ARG A 100 11.32 -3.13 -6.06
C ARG A 100 10.26 -2.05 -6.28
N ALA A 101 9.23 -2.34 -7.07
CA ALA A 101 8.16 -1.39 -7.34
C ALA A 101 7.07 -1.34 -6.26
N LEU A 102 6.66 -0.12 -5.93
CA LEU A 102 5.40 0.19 -5.27
C LEU A 102 4.34 0.57 -6.32
N VAL A 103 3.10 0.16 -6.07
CA VAL A 103 1.92 0.49 -6.87
C VAL A 103 0.96 1.27 -6.00
N TRP A 104 0.47 2.41 -6.50
CA TRP A 104 -0.63 3.15 -5.86
C TRP A 104 -1.95 2.46 -6.12
N VAL A 105 -2.78 2.35 -5.08
CA VAL A 105 -4.05 1.62 -5.11
C VAL A 105 -5.13 2.34 -4.33
N SER A 106 -6.36 2.22 -4.81
CA SER A 106 -7.57 2.48 -4.02
C SER A 106 -8.15 1.19 -3.46
N LEU A 107 -8.86 1.32 -2.35
CA LEU A 107 -9.34 0.22 -1.50
C LEU A 107 -10.77 0.55 -1.05
N SER A 108 -11.74 -0.23 -1.53
CA SER A 108 -13.15 -0.08 -1.14
C SER A 108 -13.53 -1.15 -0.11
N LEU A 109 -14.14 -0.76 1.01
CA LEU A 109 -14.67 -1.69 2.01
C LEU A 109 -16.11 -2.08 1.64
N PRO A 110 -16.40 -3.34 1.25
CA PRO A 110 -17.75 -3.77 0.86
C PRO A 110 -18.73 -3.91 2.03
N GLY A 111 -18.24 -3.79 3.26
CA GLY A 111 -19.02 -3.95 4.49
C GLY A 111 -18.74 -2.84 5.50
N LYS A 112 -19.35 -2.94 6.68
CA LYS A 112 -19.27 -1.88 7.71
C LYS A 112 -17.83 -1.64 8.19
N GLY A 113 -17.35 -0.42 8.01
CA GLY A 113 -16.10 0.09 8.57
C GLY A 113 -15.71 1.42 7.92
N SER A 114 -14.96 2.24 8.63
CA SER A 114 -14.11 3.27 8.02
C SER A 114 -12.67 2.76 8.10
N PRO A 115 -11.88 2.82 7.02
CA PRO A 115 -10.45 2.54 7.08
C PRO A 115 -9.73 3.67 7.81
N GLU A 116 -8.71 3.34 8.61
CA GLU A 116 -7.89 4.33 9.33
C GLU A 116 -6.59 4.64 8.56
N PRO A 117 -6.02 5.85 8.71
CA PRO A 117 -4.66 6.14 8.26
C PRO A 117 -3.64 5.14 8.84
N HIS A 118 -2.61 4.82 8.06
CA HIS A 118 -1.55 3.87 8.42
C HIS A 118 -2.03 2.42 8.67
N ALA A 119 -3.26 2.07 8.28
CA ALA A 119 -3.74 0.70 8.29
C ALA A 119 -2.88 -0.19 7.37
N MET A 120 -2.65 -1.43 7.82
CA MET A 120 -1.89 -2.45 7.09
C MET A 120 -2.80 -3.16 6.09
N ILE A 121 -2.33 -3.29 4.85
CA ILE A 121 -2.93 -4.09 3.80
C ILE A 121 -2.27 -5.47 3.87
N CYS A 122 -3.06 -6.52 4.07
CA CYS A 122 -2.57 -7.89 4.26
C CYS A 122 -3.17 -8.86 3.22
N VAL A 123 -2.40 -9.88 2.89
CA VAL A 123 -2.83 -11.00 2.03
C VAL A 123 -3.87 -11.85 2.78
N PRO A 124 -5.05 -12.14 2.19
CA PRO A 124 -6.02 -13.05 2.79
C PRO A 124 -5.51 -14.49 2.68
N ALA A 125 -5.73 -15.28 3.73
CA ALA A 125 -5.45 -16.71 3.71
C ALA A 125 -6.61 -17.49 3.07
N GLN A 126 -6.38 -18.76 2.71
CA GLN A 126 -7.38 -19.56 1.98
C GLN A 126 -8.65 -19.79 2.83
N GLU A 127 -8.49 -19.89 4.15
CA GLU A 127 -9.59 -19.95 5.11
C GLU A 127 -10.45 -18.69 5.10
N ASP A 128 -9.87 -17.49 4.97
CA ASP A 128 -10.60 -16.23 4.97
C ASP A 128 -11.53 -16.15 3.75
N LEU A 129 -11.03 -16.60 2.59
CA LEU A 129 -11.81 -16.72 1.34
C LEU A 129 -12.94 -17.75 1.48
N LEU A 130 -12.64 -18.92 2.04
CA LEU A 130 -13.64 -19.98 2.25
C LEU A 130 -14.74 -19.56 3.25
N GLN A 131 -14.41 -18.81 4.29
CA GLN A 131 -15.41 -18.28 5.22
C GLN A 131 -16.29 -17.21 4.55
N LEU A 132 -15.72 -16.31 3.76
CA LEU A 132 -16.51 -15.32 3.00
C LEU A 132 -17.49 -15.95 2.00
N ARG A 133 -17.12 -17.09 1.39
CA ARG A 133 -18.04 -17.85 0.52
C ARG A 133 -19.22 -18.47 1.29
N ARG A 134 -19.01 -18.83 2.56
CA ARG A 134 -20.03 -19.43 3.43
C ARG A 134 -20.93 -18.38 4.07
N ASP A 135 -20.34 -17.29 4.55
CA ASP A 135 -21.03 -16.17 5.19
C ASP A 135 -20.65 -14.85 4.50
N ARG A 136 -21.64 -14.22 3.84
CA ARG A 136 -21.47 -12.91 3.18
C ARG A 136 -21.32 -11.76 4.17
N LEU A 137 -21.66 -11.95 5.44
CA LEU A 137 -21.49 -10.98 6.52
C LEU A 137 -20.17 -11.16 7.27
N TYR A 138 -19.34 -12.12 6.86
CA TYR A 138 -18.03 -12.38 7.44
C TYR A 138 -17.17 -11.11 7.43
N CYS A 139 -16.89 -10.57 8.61
CA CYS A 139 -16.17 -9.31 8.75
C CYS A 139 -14.65 -9.42 8.58
N GLY A 140 -14.10 -10.65 8.45
CA GLY A 140 -12.67 -10.94 8.53
C GLY A 140 -12.26 -11.56 9.88
N PRO A 141 -11.05 -12.12 9.98
CA PRO A 141 -10.56 -12.73 11.21
C PRO A 141 -10.09 -11.70 12.24
N GLN A 142 -9.83 -12.16 13.47
CA GLN A 142 -9.11 -11.39 14.49
C GLN A 142 -7.63 -11.81 14.53
N GLU A 143 -6.74 -10.84 14.72
CA GLU A 143 -5.31 -11.08 14.95
C GLU A 143 -5.08 -11.61 16.38
N PRO A 144 -4.31 -12.71 16.56
CA PRO A 144 -3.93 -13.18 17.88
C PRO A 144 -2.99 -12.20 18.59
N LYS A 145 -2.96 -12.28 19.93
CA LYS A 145 -2.12 -11.42 20.75
C LYS A 145 -0.65 -11.86 20.72
N HIS A 146 0.19 -11.05 20.10
CA HIS A 146 1.64 -11.22 20.08
C HIS A 146 2.29 -10.98 21.46
N SER A 147 3.42 -11.63 21.71
CA SER A 147 4.26 -11.40 22.89
C SER A 147 5.15 -10.18 22.70
N ASP A 148 5.19 -9.29 23.69
CA ASP A 148 6.09 -8.13 23.70
C ASP A 148 7.43 -8.51 24.39
N PRO A 149 8.55 -8.60 23.65
CA PRO A 149 9.84 -8.98 24.22
C PRO A 149 10.43 -7.90 25.15
N PHE A 150 10.09 -6.62 24.93
CA PHE A 150 10.64 -5.49 25.69
C PHE A 150 9.86 -5.18 26.96
N LYS A 151 8.59 -5.60 27.07
CA LYS A 151 7.72 -5.39 28.25
C LYS A 151 8.43 -5.69 29.59
N SER A 152 9.19 -6.78 29.63
CA SER A 152 9.92 -7.20 30.84
C SER A 152 11.11 -6.28 31.17
N GLN A 153 11.81 -5.78 30.14
CA GLN A 153 12.93 -4.86 30.26
C GLN A 153 12.45 -3.48 30.71
N ILE A 154 11.39 -2.96 30.08
CA ILE A 154 10.74 -1.70 30.43
C ILE A 154 10.26 -1.72 31.88
N ARG A 155 9.67 -2.83 32.35
CA ARG A 155 9.23 -2.96 33.75
C ARG A 155 10.42 -2.90 34.71
N LYS A 156 11.47 -3.70 34.48
CA LYS A 156 12.70 -3.69 35.29
C LYS A 156 13.35 -2.30 35.35
N GLN A 157 13.36 -1.57 34.24
CA GLN A 157 13.93 -0.21 34.20
C GLN A 157 13.10 0.79 35.01
N LYS A 158 11.76 0.75 34.91
CA LYS A 158 10.88 1.58 35.76
C LYS A 158 11.03 1.26 37.24
N GLU A 159 11.17 -0.03 37.59
CA GLU A 159 11.45 -0.47 38.97
C GLU A 159 12.80 0.08 39.47
N ARG A 160 13.86 0.01 38.64
CA ARG A 160 15.19 0.55 38.94
C ARG A 160 15.16 2.07 39.16
N GLN A 161 14.60 2.83 38.22
CA GLN A 161 14.47 4.29 38.33
C GLN A 161 13.68 4.71 39.58
N THR A 162 12.63 3.96 39.94
CA THR A 162 11.86 4.21 41.17
C THR A 162 12.69 3.98 42.43
N ARG A 163 13.53 2.94 42.46
CA ARG A 163 14.47 2.66 43.56
C ARG A 163 15.56 3.72 43.67
N GLU A 164 16.14 4.14 42.56
CA GLU A 164 17.16 5.20 42.50
C GLU A 164 16.57 6.53 43.01
N LYS A 165 15.40 6.95 42.51
CA LYS A 165 14.68 8.15 43.02
C LYS A 165 14.46 8.12 44.54
N ARG A 166 14.04 6.98 45.10
CA ARG A 166 13.88 6.81 46.57
C ARG A 166 15.21 6.90 47.32
N ARG A 167 16.31 6.38 46.77
CA ARG A 167 17.66 6.49 47.37
C ARG A 167 18.16 7.93 47.37
N HIS A 168 17.97 8.66 46.28
CA HIS A 168 18.33 10.09 46.23
C HIS A 168 17.48 10.93 47.19
N LEU A 169 16.17 10.68 47.27
CA LEU A 169 15.28 11.39 48.20
C LEU A 169 15.64 11.14 49.67
N GLY A 170 16.07 9.91 50.02
CA GLY A 170 16.54 9.58 51.36
C GLY A 170 17.96 10.07 51.68
N ARG A 171 18.79 10.31 50.66
CA ARG A 171 20.18 10.82 50.83
C ARG A 171 20.26 12.34 50.81
N ALA A 172 19.31 13.04 50.18
CA ALA A 172 19.22 14.50 50.21
C ALA A 172 18.91 15.10 51.61
N ALA A 173 18.67 14.26 52.62
CA ALA A 173 18.63 14.66 54.03
C ALA A 173 20.02 14.71 54.70
N SER A 174 21.09 14.31 54.00
CA SER A 174 22.45 14.32 54.50
C SER A 174 23.46 14.61 53.37
N GLU A 175 24.08 15.79 53.47
CA GLU A 175 25.23 16.28 52.69
C GLU A 175 24.94 16.96 51.34
N ASP A 176 25.64 18.08 51.17
CA ASP A 176 25.53 19.06 50.10
C ASP A 176 26.37 18.70 48.86
N LEU A 177 26.01 19.30 47.72
CA LEU A 177 26.87 19.50 46.53
C LEU A 177 27.69 18.31 45.97
N ALA A 178 27.07 17.56 45.05
CA ALA A 178 27.78 16.96 43.91
C ALA A 178 26.84 16.75 42.70
N GLU A 179 26.89 17.66 41.72
CA GLU A 179 26.33 17.39 40.39
C GLU A 179 27.20 16.36 39.67
N ALA A 180 26.73 15.12 39.62
CA ALA A 180 27.26 14.08 38.74
C ALA A 180 26.33 13.96 37.53
N ASP A 181 26.82 14.40 36.37
CA ASP A 181 26.15 14.26 35.08
C ASP A 181 25.80 12.77 34.83
N PRO A 182 24.52 12.39 34.66
CA PRO A 182 24.13 11.00 34.54
C PRO A 182 24.58 10.44 33.17
N ALA A 183 25.77 9.84 33.19
CA ALA A 183 26.43 9.21 32.05
C ALA A 183 25.45 8.53 31.08
N ALA A 184 25.62 8.85 29.79
CA ALA A 184 24.75 8.43 28.69
C ALA A 184 24.72 6.89 28.51
N GLY A 185 23.91 6.23 29.33
CA GLY A 185 23.55 4.82 29.12
C GLY A 185 22.77 4.64 27.81
N PRO A 186 22.73 3.42 27.25
CA PRO A 186 21.97 3.14 26.04
C PRO A 186 20.50 3.56 26.23
N PRO A 187 19.87 4.16 25.19
CA PRO A 187 18.56 4.76 25.31
C PRO A 187 17.53 3.75 25.81
N ALA A 188 16.75 4.16 26.80
CA ALA A 188 15.70 3.35 27.39
C ALA A 188 14.72 2.84 26.31
N PRO A 189 14.40 1.54 26.23
CA PRO A 189 13.36 1.07 25.33
C PRO A 189 12.03 1.75 25.67
N THR A 190 11.55 2.62 24.78
CA THR A 190 10.23 3.25 24.90
C THR A 190 9.17 2.26 24.41
N LEU A 191 8.04 2.19 25.12
CA LEU A 191 6.94 1.30 24.74
C LEU A 191 6.45 1.63 23.32
N GLY A 192 6.47 0.64 22.43
CA GLY A 192 6.09 0.80 21.01
C GLY A 192 7.21 1.25 20.08
N LEU A 193 8.40 1.61 20.58
CA LEU A 193 9.58 1.87 19.74
C LEU A 193 10.51 0.66 19.73
N TRP A 194 10.87 0.21 18.53
CA TRP A 194 11.86 -0.86 18.35
C TRP A 194 13.27 -0.26 18.41
N PRO A 195 14.16 -0.71 19.32
CA PRO A 195 15.43 -0.02 19.60
C PRO A 195 16.58 -0.33 18.64
N GLY A 196 16.38 -1.21 17.65
CA GLY A 196 17.42 -1.65 16.70
C GLY A 196 16.93 -1.68 15.26
N PRO A 197 17.60 -2.40 14.34
CA PRO A 197 17.01 -2.71 13.04
C PRO A 197 15.71 -3.51 13.25
N LEU A 198 14.69 -3.20 12.46
CA LEU A 198 13.43 -3.93 12.49
C LEU A 198 13.66 -5.41 12.08
N PRO A 199 12.98 -6.37 12.72
CA PRO A 199 12.93 -7.74 12.24
C PRO A 199 12.13 -7.79 10.92
N ASP A 200 11.94 -8.99 10.36
CA ASP A 200 11.00 -9.14 9.24
C ASP A 200 9.57 -8.75 9.66
N VAL A 201 9.16 -7.55 9.22
CA VAL A 201 7.85 -6.97 9.48
C VAL A 201 6.76 -7.68 8.66
N THR A 202 7.13 -8.34 7.56
CA THR A 202 6.14 -8.91 6.62
C THR A 202 5.48 -10.17 7.17
N ALA A 203 6.24 -10.98 7.91
CA ALA A 203 5.81 -12.22 8.55
C ALA A 203 5.51 -12.09 10.06
N HIS A 204 5.63 -10.89 10.65
CA HIS A 204 5.34 -10.69 12.08
C HIS A 204 3.86 -10.96 12.43
N CYS A 205 2.95 -10.64 11.52
CA CYS A 205 1.51 -10.83 11.72
C CYS A 205 1.07 -12.18 11.19
N SER A 206 -0.06 -12.72 11.67
CA SER A 206 -0.58 -14.00 11.16
C SER A 206 -0.93 -13.96 9.67
N ARG A 207 -1.12 -12.76 9.09
CA ARG A 207 -1.40 -12.53 7.67
C ARG A 207 -0.26 -11.71 7.10
N VAL A 208 0.27 -12.12 5.95
CA VAL A 208 1.44 -11.49 5.33
C VAL A 208 1.11 -10.04 4.95
N LEU A 209 1.97 -9.11 5.35
CA LEU A 209 1.85 -7.69 5.00
C LEU A 209 2.17 -7.47 3.51
N LEU A 210 1.26 -6.81 2.80
CA LEU A 210 1.37 -6.45 1.39
C LEU A 210 1.69 -4.96 1.16
N GLY A 211 1.23 -4.09 2.07
CA GLY A 211 1.37 -2.64 1.92
C GLY A 211 0.69 -1.85 3.03
N PHE A 212 0.56 -0.54 2.82
CA PHE A 212 0.03 0.40 3.80
C PHE A 212 -0.93 1.42 3.18
N VAL A 213 -1.95 1.78 3.95
CA VAL A 213 -2.84 2.92 3.69
C VAL A 213 -2.16 4.22 4.09
N THR A 214 -2.19 5.21 3.19
CA THR A 214 -1.74 6.58 3.47
C THR A 214 -2.90 7.49 3.88
N GLN A 215 -4.07 7.32 3.27
CA GLN A 215 -5.29 8.08 3.55
C GLN A 215 -6.44 7.08 3.61
N GLY A 216 -7.23 7.08 4.67
CA GLY A 216 -8.41 6.24 4.81
C GLY A 216 -9.47 6.99 5.57
N ASP A 217 -10.69 7.00 5.05
CA ASP A 217 -11.86 7.58 5.71
C ASP A 217 -13.17 7.04 5.09
N PHE A 218 -14.32 7.52 5.57
CA PHE A 218 -15.62 7.28 4.97
C PHE A 218 -15.87 8.25 3.81
N SER A 219 -15.96 7.72 2.58
CA SER A 219 -16.28 8.50 1.39
C SER A 219 -17.78 8.77 1.31
N MET A 220 -18.19 10.02 1.48
CA MET A 220 -19.57 10.46 1.23
C MET A 220 -19.99 10.32 -0.25
N ALA A 221 -19.03 10.28 -1.19
CA ALA A 221 -19.32 10.12 -2.61
C ALA A 221 -19.70 8.68 -2.99
N VAL A 222 -19.15 7.68 -2.29
CA VAL A 222 -19.45 6.24 -2.49
C VAL A 222 -20.49 5.76 -1.47
N GLY A 223 -20.59 6.40 -0.30
CA GLY A 223 -21.40 5.93 0.83
C GLY A 223 -20.75 4.77 1.60
N GLY A 224 -19.43 4.65 1.54
CA GLY A 224 -18.66 3.52 2.09
C GLY A 224 -17.27 3.93 2.58
N GLY A 225 -16.58 3.00 3.24
CA GLY A 225 -15.20 3.19 3.66
C GLY A 225 -14.25 3.05 2.47
N GLU A 226 -13.48 4.10 2.18
CA GLU A 226 -12.54 4.15 1.05
C GLU A 226 -11.14 4.52 1.55
N ALA A 227 -10.12 3.86 1.00
CA ALA A 227 -8.73 4.14 1.34
C ALA A 227 -7.82 4.19 0.11
N LEU A 228 -6.72 4.90 0.27
CA LEU A 228 -5.68 5.12 -0.71
C LEU A 228 -4.33 4.75 -0.10
N GLY A 229 -3.54 3.95 -0.80
CA GLY A 229 -2.31 3.40 -0.26
C GLY A 229 -1.33 2.87 -1.29
N PHE A 230 -0.24 2.31 -0.79
CA PHE A 230 0.81 1.69 -1.60
C PHE A 230 0.98 0.22 -1.24
N VAL A 231 1.09 -0.63 -2.25
CA VAL A 231 1.40 -2.06 -2.14
C VAL A 231 2.66 -2.42 -2.90
N SER A 232 3.38 -3.44 -2.45
CA SER A 232 4.49 -3.99 -3.24
C SER A 232 3.95 -4.72 -4.49
N LEU A 233 4.55 -4.44 -5.64
CA LEU A 233 4.25 -5.13 -6.90
C LEU A 233 4.48 -6.65 -6.78
N THR A 234 5.54 -7.07 -6.07
CA THR A 234 5.86 -8.49 -5.86
C THR A 234 4.74 -9.23 -5.13
N GLY A 235 4.33 -8.72 -3.96
CA GLY A 235 3.25 -9.31 -3.17
C GLY A 235 1.89 -9.24 -3.88
N LEU A 236 1.63 -8.17 -4.63
CA LEU A 236 0.37 -8.02 -5.36
C LEU A 236 0.22 -9.11 -6.44
N LEU A 237 1.27 -9.35 -7.22
CA LEU A 237 1.27 -10.37 -8.26
C LEU A 237 1.32 -11.80 -7.72
N ASP A 238 1.85 -12.01 -6.52
CA ASP A 238 1.84 -13.33 -5.86
C ASP A 238 0.46 -13.65 -5.28
N MET A 239 -0.14 -12.70 -4.56
CA MET A 239 -1.53 -12.79 -4.10
C MET A 239 -2.51 -13.05 -5.25
N LEU A 240 -2.43 -12.28 -6.35
CA LEU A 240 -3.33 -12.46 -7.49
C LEU A 240 -3.16 -13.80 -8.22
N ALA A 241 -1.99 -14.43 -8.11
CA ALA A 241 -1.73 -15.76 -8.66
C ALA A 241 -2.30 -16.87 -7.76
N GLY A 242 -2.34 -16.67 -6.43
CA GLY A 242 -3.00 -17.59 -5.49
C GLY A 242 -4.53 -17.47 -5.45
N GLN A 243 -5.10 -16.34 -5.91
CA GLN A 243 -6.55 -16.09 -5.85
C GLN A 243 -7.33 -16.68 -7.03
N ALA A 244 -8.50 -17.26 -6.72
CA ALA A 244 -9.49 -17.64 -7.72
C ALA A 244 -10.02 -16.41 -8.47
N ALA A 245 -10.39 -16.57 -9.74
CA ALA A 245 -10.75 -15.45 -10.62
C ALA A 245 -11.90 -14.56 -10.09
N ALA A 246 -12.85 -15.10 -9.32
CA ALA A 246 -13.95 -14.37 -8.69
C ALA A 246 -13.56 -13.57 -7.43
N GLU A 247 -12.42 -13.90 -6.83
CA GLU A 247 -11.89 -13.31 -5.58
C GLU A 247 -10.69 -12.40 -5.83
N ARG A 248 -10.25 -12.27 -7.09
CA ARG A 248 -9.17 -11.37 -7.48
C ARG A 248 -9.40 -9.97 -6.93
N GLY A 249 -8.33 -9.42 -6.36
CA GLY A 249 -8.31 -8.11 -5.74
C GLY A 249 -8.99 -8.03 -4.39
N LEU A 250 -9.42 -9.14 -3.78
CA LEU A 250 -9.84 -9.15 -2.38
C LEU A 250 -8.62 -9.11 -1.47
N VAL A 251 -8.60 -8.23 -0.48
CA VAL A 251 -7.52 -8.06 0.50
C VAL A 251 -8.09 -7.94 1.91
N LEU A 252 -7.22 -8.10 2.92
CA LEU A 252 -7.54 -7.74 4.29
C LEU A 252 -6.91 -6.39 4.64
N LEU A 253 -7.61 -5.61 5.45
CA LEU A 253 -7.13 -4.35 6.02
C LEU A 253 -7.17 -4.46 7.55
N ARG A 254 -6.07 -4.10 8.23
CA ARG A 254 -6.02 -4.03 9.69
C ARG A 254 -5.56 -2.63 10.14
N PRO A 255 -6.41 -1.85 10.83
CA PRO A 255 -5.97 -0.59 11.42
C PRO A 255 -4.96 -0.82 12.55
N PRO A 256 -4.09 0.14 12.88
CA PRO A 256 -3.13 0.00 13.97
C PRO A 256 -3.79 -0.09 15.35
N ALA A 257 -4.99 0.50 15.52
CA ALA A 257 -5.71 0.55 16.79
C ALA A 257 -6.58 -0.68 17.11
N SER A 258 -6.78 -1.62 16.16
CA SER A 258 -7.66 -2.79 16.37
C SER A 258 -7.07 -4.08 15.78
N PRO A 259 -7.17 -5.22 16.48
CA PRO A 259 -6.74 -6.52 15.95
C PRO A 259 -7.69 -7.09 14.89
N GLN A 260 -8.85 -6.48 14.66
CA GLN A 260 -9.83 -6.97 13.69
C GLN A 260 -9.38 -6.66 12.25
N TYR A 261 -9.18 -7.70 11.44
CA TYR A 261 -9.06 -7.52 9.99
C TYR A 261 -10.44 -7.24 9.40
N ARG A 262 -10.49 -6.40 8.36
CA ARG A 262 -11.67 -6.13 7.54
C ARG A 262 -11.39 -6.51 6.10
N LEU A 263 -12.38 -7.04 5.39
CA LEU A 263 -12.26 -7.25 3.95
C LEU A 263 -12.30 -5.91 3.20
N ALA A 264 -11.49 -5.78 2.16
CA ALA A 264 -11.51 -4.66 1.22
C ALA A 264 -11.22 -5.16 -0.21
N ARG A 265 -11.59 -4.39 -1.22
CA ARG A 265 -11.27 -4.66 -2.63
C ARG A 265 -10.27 -3.64 -3.15
N ILE A 266 -9.14 -4.13 -3.66
CA ILE A 266 -8.07 -3.33 -4.24
C ILE A 266 -8.38 -3.02 -5.71
N ALA A 267 -8.18 -1.76 -6.09
CA ALA A 267 -8.24 -1.28 -7.46
C ALA A 267 -6.95 -0.52 -7.79
N VAL A 268 -6.45 -0.72 -9.00
CA VAL A 268 -5.31 0.03 -9.55
C VAL A 268 -5.87 1.13 -10.46
N GLU A 269 -5.65 2.37 -10.07
CA GLU A 269 -6.02 3.59 -10.81
C GLU A 269 -4.92 3.97 -11.82
N VAL A 270 -5.27 4.74 -12.87
CA VAL A 270 -4.50 4.89 -14.13
C VAL A 270 -4.54 6.33 -14.68
#